data_AF-A0A7S3H363-F1
#
_entry.id   AF-A0A7S3H363-F1
#
_cell.length_a   1.000
_cell.length_b   1.000
_cell.length_c   1.000
_cell.angle_alpha   90.00
_cell.angle_beta   90.00
_cell.angle_gamma   90.00
#
_symmetry.space_group_name_H-M   'P 1'
#
loop_
_entity.id
_entity.type
_entity.pdbx_description
1 polymer ?
#
loop_
_entity_poly.entity_id
_entity_poly.type
_entity_poly.pdbx_seq_one_letter_code
_entity_poly.pdbx_strand_id
1 'polypeptide(L)'
;MLNKYQDDPQVREGIAKIMGVPDVGKGQDKGSSVASGRVVEVHSFMLEELDKLVRHFSMVPNKESYDMKIVTLAAQAVIGAKVEEKFSLTSEDIERAVLKNHETLAKDQEFAKINMKMQQTMAQLMG
;
A
#
# COMPACT_ATOMS: atom_id res chain seq x y z
N MET A 1 -17.29 21.37 -19.81
CA MET A 1 -18.28 21.83 -18.82
C MET A 1 -17.74 21.85 -17.37
N LEU A 2 -16.42 21.74 -17.13
CA LEU A 2 -15.82 21.83 -15.79
C LEU A 2 -15.37 23.25 -15.39
N ASN A 3 -15.21 24.19 -16.34
CA ASN A 3 -14.75 25.56 -16.08
C ASN A 3 -15.67 26.39 -15.17
N LYS A 4 -16.94 26.01 -15.01
CA LYS A 4 -17.89 26.76 -14.18
C LYS A 4 -17.68 26.57 -12.68
N TYR A 5 -16.99 25.51 -12.27
CA TYR A 5 -16.73 25.17 -10.88
C TYR A 5 -15.24 25.10 -10.56
N GLN A 6 -14.37 25.65 -11.42
CA GLN A 6 -12.92 25.65 -11.20
C GLN A 6 -12.49 26.46 -9.98
N ASP A 7 -13.30 27.41 -9.53
CA ASP A 7 -13.07 28.20 -8.31
C ASP A 7 -13.88 27.69 -7.11
N ASP A 8 -14.68 26.64 -7.30
CA ASP A 8 -15.37 26.00 -6.19
C ASP A 8 -14.35 25.23 -5.33
N PRO A 9 -14.21 25.57 -4.03
CA PRO A 9 -13.22 24.93 -3.16
C PRO A 9 -13.39 23.42 -3.05
N GLN A 10 -14.63 22.92 -3.06
CA GLN A 10 -14.91 21.47 -2.95
C GLN A 10 -14.56 20.75 -4.25
N VAL A 11 -14.78 21.38 -5.40
CA VAL A 11 -14.39 20.82 -6.70
C VAL A 11 -12.88 20.83 -6.87
N ARG A 12 -12.18 21.89 -6.42
CA ARG A 12 -10.71 21.91 -6.39
C ARG A 12 -10.14 20.81 -5.49
N GLU A 13 -10.71 20.63 -4.31
CA GLU A 13 -10.29 19.59 -3.37
C GLU A 13 -10.51 18.18 -3.96
N GLY A 14 -11.66 17.95 -4.59
CA GLY A 14 -11.94 16.69 -5.29
C GLY A 14 -10.97 16.43 -6.45
N ILE A 15 -10.66 17.46 -7.25
CA ILE A 15 -9.70 17.35 -8.36
C ILE A 15 -8.28 17.11 -7.83
N ALA A 16 -7.87 17.78 -6.75
CA ALA A 16 -6.55 17.59 -6.15
C ALA A 16 -6.36 16.17 -5.62
N LYS A 17 -7.38 15.61 -4.95
CA LYS A 17 -7.39 14.21 -4.48
C LYS A 17 -7.31 13.21 -5.63
N ILE A 18 -8.01 13.48 -6.74
CA ILE A 18 -7.98 12.61 -7.93
C ILE A 18 -6.65 12.71 -8.68
N MET A 19 -6.05 13.90 -8.74
CA MET A 19 -4.79 14.16 -9.46
C MET A 19 -3.53 13.83 -8.64
N GLY A 20 -3.69 13.35 -7.40
CA GLY A 20 -2.56 13.01 -6.53
C GLY A 20 -1.66 14.22 -6.22
N VAL A 21 -2.20 15.43 -6.29
CA VAL A 21 -1.44 16.63 -5.92
C VAL A 21 -1.34 16.61 -4.40
N PRO A 22 -0.11 16.58 -3.82
CA PRO A 22 0.05 16.52 -2.39
C PRO A 22 -0.63 17.74 -1.76
N ASP A 23 -1.52 17.47 -0.80
CA ASP A 23 -2.20 18.49 -0.04
C ASP A 23 -1.17 19.25 0.81
N VAL A 24 -0.74 20.42 0.32
CA VAL A 24 0.26 21.27 0.99
C VAL A 24 -0.30 21.93 2.26
N GLY A 25 -1.54 21.63 2.65
CA GLY A 25 -2.13 22.19 3.86
C GLY A 25 -3.18 21.30 4.50
N LYS A 26 -2.76 20.59 5.56
CA LYS A 26 -3.57 19.91 6.60
C LYS A 26 -3.63 18.38 6.56
N GLY A 27 -2.73 17.71 5.87
CA GLY A 27 -2.33 16.36 6.26
C GLY A 27 -1.32 16.45 7.40
N GLN A 28 -1.66 16.01 8.62
CA GLN A 28 -0.61 15.62 9.57
C GLN A 28 0.28 14.62 8.81
N ASP A 29 1.57 14.91 8.70
CA ASP A 29 2.57 14.03 8.11
C ASP A 29 2.72 12.80 9.01
N LYS A 30 1.72 11.91 8.98
CA LYS A 30 1.64 10.76 9.87
C LYS A 30 2.81 9.82 9.62
N GLY A 31 3.21 9.67 8.35
CA GLY A 31 4.38 8.90 7.93
C GLY A 31 5.66 9.30 8.66
N SER A 32 5.89 10.60 8.91
CA SER A 32 7.09 11.05 9.64
C SER A 32 7.03 10.82 11.15
N SER A 33 5.89 10.42 11.71
CA SER A 33 5.75 10.04 13.13
C SER A 33 5.80 8.52 13.37
N VAL A 34 5.78 7.69 12.32
CA VAL A 34 5.78 6.23 12.45
C VAL A 34 7.15 5.71 12.87
N ALA A 35 7.20 5.01 14.00
CA ALA A 35 8.41 4.34 14.49
C ALA A 35 8.75 3.10 13.64
N SER A 36 10.03 2.74 13.55
CA SER A 36 10.51 1.57 12.80
C SER A 36 9.76 0.27 13.14
N GLY A 37 9.52 -0.01 14.43
CA GLY A 37 8.77 -1.22 14.85
C GLY A 37 7.35 -1.26 14.27
N ARG A 38 6.68 -0.11 14.17
CA ARG A 38 5.36 -0.02 13.54
C ARG A 38 5.41 -0.27 12.03
N VAL A 39 6.50 0.11 11.37
CA VAL A 39 6.73 -0.24 9.95
C VAL A 39 6.86 -1.75 9.76
N VAL A 40 7.57 -2.42 10.67
CA VAL A 40 7.70 -3.89 10.66
C VAL A 40 6.34 -4.56 10.85
N GLU A 41 5.53 -4.08 11.81
CA GLU A 41 4.16 -4.58 12.03
C GLU A 41 3.27 -4.43 10.78
N VAL A 42 3.34 -3.28 10.12
CA VAL A 42 2.59 -3.03 8.87
C VAL A 42 3.02 -4.02 7.79
N HIS A 43 4.32 -4.20 7.56
CA HIS A 43 4.82 -5.12 6.52
C HIS A 43 4.49 -6.59 6.87
N SER A 44 4.52 -6.94 8.15
CA SER A 44 4.11 -8.27 8.63
C SER A 44 2.64 -8.54 8.31
N PHE A 45 1.76 -7.56 8.57
CA PHE A 45 0.34 -7.67 8.22
C PHE A 45 0.12 -7.71 6.70
N MET A 46 0.85 -6.91 5.92
CA MET A 46 0.78 -6.96 4.45
C MET A 46 1.13 -8.35 3.93
N LEU A 47 2.18 -8.97 4.47
CA LEU A 47 2.58 -10.33 4.09
C LEU A 47 1.50 -11.35 4.45
N GLU A 48 0.90 -11.24 5.64
CA GLU A 48 -0.19 -12.13 6.06
C GLU A 48 -1.39 -12.05 5.12
N GLU A 49 -1.82 -10.83 4.76
CA GLU A 49 -2.95 -10.64 3.85
C GLU A 49 -2.62 -11.08 2.42
N LEU A 50 -1.38 -10.87 1.96
CA LEU A 50 -0.92 -11.37 0.67
C LEU A 50 -0.93 -12.91 0.63
N ASP A 51 -0.40 -13.58 1.67
CA ASP A 51 -0.41 -15.03 1.77
C ASP A 51 -1.84 -15.60 1.77
N LYS A 52 -2.78 -14.93 2.45
CA LYS A 52 -4.22 -15.30 2.39
C LYS A 52 -4.77 -15.17 0.98
N LEU A 53 -4.44 -14.08 0.28
CA LEU A 53 -4.93 -13.81 -1.07
C LEU A 53 -4.36 -14.80 -2.08
N VAL A 54 -3.07 -15.12 -2.01
CA VAL A 54 -2.44 -16.15 -2.85
C VAL A 54 -3.05 -17.52 -2.59
N ARG A 55 -3.27 -17.90 -1.33
CA ARG A 55 -3.96 -19.15 -0.99
C ARG A 55 -5.37 -19.17 -1.58
N HIS A 56 -6.12 -18.09 -1.44
CA HIS A 56 -7.46 -17.98 -2.02
C HIS A 56 -7.42 -18.13 -3.55
N PHE A 57 -6.54 -17.37 -4.23
CA PHE A 57 -6.38 -17.41 -5.68
C PHE A 57 -5.97 -18.80 -6.18
N SER A 58 -5.14 -19.52 -5.42
CA SER A 58 -4.70 -20.87 -5.76
C SER A 58 -5.86 -21.88 -5.85
N MET A 59 -6.96 -21.62 -5.14
CA MET A 59 -8.19 -22.41 -5.11
C MET A 59 -9.25 -21.94 -6.12
N VAL A 60 -9.03 -20.83 -6.82
CA VAL A 60 -9.99 -20.31 -7.83
C VAL A 60 -9.97 -21.21 -9.07
N PRO A 61 -11.13 -21.74 -9.52
CA PRO A 61 -11.23 -22.47 -10.77
C PRO A 61 -10.84 -21.58 -11.95
N ASN A 62 -10.17 -22.15 -12.95
CA ASN A 62 -9.69 -21.43 -14.14
C ASN A 62 -8.79 -20.23 -13.80
N LYS A 63 -8.03 -20.24 -12.69
CA LYS A 63 -7.10 -19.16 -12.34
C LYS A 63 -6.13 -18.78 -13.47
N GLU A 64 -5.79 -19.75 -14.33
CA GLU A 64 -4.94 -19.56 -15.51
C GLU A 64 -5.57 -18.67 -16.59
N SER A 65 -6.90 -18.50 -16.59
CA SER A 65 -7.59 -17.63 -17.56
C SER A 65 -7.57 -16.15 -17.17
N TYR A 66 -7.10 -15.82 -15.97
CA TYR A 66 -7.04 -14.44 -15.51
C TYR A 66 -5.76 -13.77 -16.01
N ASP A 67 -5.82 -12.46 -16.24
CA ASP A 67 -4.62 -11.67 -16.49
C ASP A 67 -3.86 -11.45 -15.18
N MET A 68 -2.66 -12.01 -15.08
CA MET A 68 -1.83 -11.97 -13.87
C MET A 68 -1.45 -10.55 -13.45
N LYS A 69 -1.34 -9.59 -14.39
CA LYS A 69 -1.08 -8.19 -14.06
C LYS A 69 -2.29 -7.57 -13.36
N ILE A 70 -3.50 -7.89 -13.81
CA ILE A 70 -4.74 -7.43 -13.19
C ILE A 70 -4.90 -8.07 -11.80
N VAL A 71 -4.63 -9.37 -11.67
CA VAL A 71 -4.67 -10.07 -10.37
C VAL A 71 -3.68 -9.44 -9.39
N THR A 72 -2.45 -9.16 -9.84
CA THR A 72 -1.42 -8.51 -9.02
C THR A 72 -1.86 -7.10 -8.57
N LEU A 73 -2.38 -6.28 -9.49
CA LEU A 73 -2.88 -4.94 -9.18
C LEU A 73 -4.04 -4.98 -8.18
N ALA A 74 -4.99 -5.90 -8.38
CA ALA A 74 -6.10 -6.09 -7.47
C ALA A 74 -5.63 -6.53 -6.07
N ALA A 75 -4.65 -7.43 -6.00
CA ALA A 75 -4.05 -7.85 -4.74
C ALA A 75 -3.43 -6.67 -3.98
N GLN A 76 -2.64 -5.84 -4.67
CA GLN A 76 -2.03 -4.65 -4.09
C GLN A 76 -3.11 -3.67 -3.57
N ALA A 77 -4.16 -3.42 -4.36
CA ALA A 77 -5.25 -2.54 -3.95
C ALA A 77 -6.01 -3.05 -2.71
N VAL A 78 -6.31 -4.35 -2.66
CA VAL A 78 -6.98 -4.98 -1.52
C VAL A 78 -6.13 -4.91 -0.26
N ILE A 79 -4.83 -5.21 -0.36
CA ILE A 79 -3.90 -5.14 0.77
C ILE A 79 -3.76 -3.69 1.25
N GLY A 80 -3.60 -2.73 0.32
CA GLY A 80 -3.52 -1.31 0.64
C GLY A 80 -4.75 -0.82 1.42
N ALA A 81 -5.95 -1.16 0.95
CA ALA A 81 -7.20 -0.81 1.64
C ALA A 81 -7.29 -1.40 3.06
N LYS A 82 -6.87 -2.65 3.25
CA LYS A 82 -6.84 -3.31 4.57
C LYS A 82 -5.83 -2.69 5.53
N VAL A 83 -4.70 -2.24 5.00
CA VAL A 83 -3.67 -1.54 5.80
C VAL A 83 -4.20 -0.18 6.22
N GLU A 84 -4.80 0.58 5.31
CA GLU A 84 -5.44 1.86 5.62
C GLU A 84 -6.52 1.70 6.70
N GLU A 85 -7.38 0.69 6.59
CA GLU A 85 -8.41 0.39 7.59
C GLU A 85 -7.81 0.06 8.96
N LYS A 86 -6.80 -0.82 9.02
CA LYS A 86 -6.26 -1.33 10.29
C LYS A 86 -5.27 -0.37 10.97
N PHE A 87 -4.48 0.36 10.20
CA PHE A 87 -3.39 1.18 10.70
C PHE A 87 -3.66 2.68 10.59
N SER A 88 -4.70 3.10 9.85
CA SER A 88 -4.97 4.51 9.53
C SER A 88 -3.77 5.21 8.88
N LEU A 89 -3.01 4.45 8.09
CA LEU A 89 -1.84 4.88 7.32
C LEU A 89 -2.08 4.63 5.84
N THR A 90 -1.85 5.63 5.01
CA THR A 90 -1.90 5.47 3.54
C THR A 90 -0.62 4.80 3.02
N SER A 91 -0.65 4.33 1.78
CA SER A 91 0.55 3.83 1.09
C SER A 91 1.71 4.84 1.11
N GLU A 92 1.41 6.13 0.94
CA GLU A 92 2.41 7.20 0.99
C GLU A 92 3.01 7.38 2.38
N ASP A 93 2.20 7.28 3.44
CA ASP A 93 2.68 7.38 4.82
C ASP A 93 3.66 6.24 5.14
N ILE A 94 3.38 5.04 4.63
CA ILE A 94 4.22 3.87 4.82
C ILE A 94 5.54 4.02 4.06
N GLU A 95 5.49 4.49 2.81
CA GLU A 95 6.71 4.75 2.02
C GLU A 95 7.59 5.80 2.69
N ARG A 96 7.00 6.91 3.15
CA ARG A 96 7.70 7.95 3.94
C ARG A 96 8.32 7.36 5.20
N ALA A 97 7.59 6.52 5.93
CA ALA A 97 8.07 5.87 7.15
C ALA A 97 9.24 4.91 6.88
N VAL A 98 9.21 4.14 5.78
CA VAL A 98 10.31 3.25 5.37
C VAL A 98 11.56 4.07 5.04
N LEU A 99 11.43 5.13 4.22
CA LEU A 99 12.56 5.99 3.85
C LEU A 99 13.19 6.66 5.08
N LYS A 100 12.38 7.16 6.00
CA LYS A 100 12.87 7.77 7.25
C LYS A 100 13.64 6.77 8.11
N ASN A 101 13.11 5.57 8.28
CA ASN A 101 13.67 4.57 9.17
C ASN A 101 14.66 3.62 8.46
N HIS A 102 15.08 3.91 7.22
CA HIS A 102 15.81 2.97 6.37
C HIS A 102 17.08 2.42 7.02
N GLU A 103 17.86 3.23 7.75
CA GLU A 103 19.09 2.76 8.42
C GLU A 103 18.80 1.73 9.52
N THR A 104 17.72 1.93 10.27
CA THR A 104 17.29 1.01 11.34
C THR A 104 16.70 -0.25 10.73
N LEU A 105 15.80 -0.10 9.75
CA LEU A 105 15.14 -1.19 9.05
C LEU A 105 16.13 -2.07 8.27
N ALA A 106 17.19 -1.49 7.71
CA ALA A 106 18.25 -2.23 7.01
C ALA A 106 19.02 -3.20 7.92
N LYS A 107 19.03 -2.95 9.24
CA LYS A 107 19.66 -3.82 10.25
C LYS A 107 18.66 -4.76 10.93
N ASP A 108 17.38 -4.59 10.65
CA ASP A 108 16.30 -5.38 11.23
C ASP A 108 16.13 -6.70 10.44
N GLN A 109 16.48 -7.81 11.09
CA GLN A 109 16.41 -9.13 10.47
C GLN A 109 14.97 -9.57 10.18
N GLU A 110 14.01 -9.13 10.98
CA GLU A 110 12.60 -9.47 10.77
C GLU A 110 12.06 -8.71 9.56
N PHE A 111 12.35 -7.42 9.46
CA PHE A 111 12.00 -6.62 8.29
C PHE A 111 12.60 -7.20 6.99
N ALA A 112 13.87 -7.59 7.01
CA ALA A 112 14.52 -8.23 5.86
C ALA A 112 13.82 -9.54 5.48
N LYS A 113 13.50 -10.40 6.45
CA LYS A 113 12.79 -11.67 6.24
C LYS A 113 11.39 -11.46 5.69
N ILE A 114 10.66 -10.47 6.19
CA ILE A 114 9.32 -10.12 5.70
C ILE A 114 9.39 -9.69 4.24
N ASN A 115 10.32 -8.79 3.89
CA ASN A 115 10.47 -8.32 2.51
C ASN A 115 10.85 -9.45 1.55
N MET A 116 11.78 -10.33 1.95
CA MET A 116 12.12 -11.50 1.13
C MET A 116 10.91 -12.41 0.88
N LYS A 117 10.13 -12.70 1.93
CA LYS A 117 8.90 -13.50 1.79
C LYS A 117 7.85 -12.80 0.94
N MET A 118 7.67 -11.50 1.11
CA MET A 118 6.72 -10.71 0.33
C MET A 118 7.07 -10.74 -1.16
N GLN A 119 8.36 -10.61 -1.51
CA GLN A 119 8.83 -10.76 -2.88
C GLN A 119 8.56 -12.17 -3.42
N GLN A 120 8.84 -13.22 -2.63
CA GLN A 120 8.57 -14.61 -3.02
C GLN A 120 7.08 -14.89 -3.22
N THR A 121 6.22 -14.40 -2.33
CA THR A 121 4.78 -14.58 -2.42
C THR A 121 4.21 -13.78 -3.61
N MET A 122 4.65 -12.54 -3.84
CA MET A 122 4.26 -11.75 -5.01
C MET A 122 4.70 -12.39 -6.33
N ALA A 123 5.88 -13.03 -6.37
CA ALA A 123 6.36 -13.72 -7.58
C ALA A 123 5.39 -14.83 -8.03
N GLN A 124 4.67 -15.46 -7.09
CA GLN A 124 3.64 -16.47 -7.42
C GLN A 124 2.44 -15.88 -8.17
N LEU A 125 2.22 -14.56 -8.09
CA LEU A 125 1.17 -13.84 -8.81
C LEU A 125 1.68 -13.21 -10.11
N MET A 126 3.00 -13.02 -10.26
CA MET A 126 3.59 -12.41 -11.47
C MET A 126 3.83 -13.41 -12.61
N GLY A 127 3.87 -14.72 -12.31
CA GLY A 127 4.14 -15.78 -13.29
C GLY A 127 5.62 -16.03 -13.49
#